data_AF-A0A9E3Q6G5-F1
#
_entry.id   AF-A0A9E3Q6G5-F1
#
_cell.length_a   1.000
_cell.length_b   1.000
_cell.length_c   1.000
_cell.angle_alpha   90.00
_cell.angle_beta   90.00
_cell.angle_gamma   90.00
#
_symmetry.space_group_name_H-M   'P 1'
#
loop_
_entity.id
_entity.type
_entity.pdbx_description
1 polymer ?
#
loop_
_entity_poly.entity_id
_entity_poly.type
_entity_poly.pdbx_seq_one_letter_code
_entity_poly.pdbx_strand_id
1 'polypeptide(L)'
;MRGAAKAAKVVEVVPDGRGGFIRRELDPARVQAQFKEEWVASVRAKLGLSQDKFATLLGISKRTVQEWEQGRSVPSGAARVLLRIAAKNPKAVLEAV
;
A
#
# COMPACT_ATOMS: atom_id res chain seq x y z
N MET A 1 14.89 16.33 19.41
CA MET A 1 15.31 15.13 18.65
C MET A 1 14.15 14.14 18.64
N ARG A 2 13.51 13.90 17.49
CA ARG A 2 12.54 12.78 17.36
C ARG A 2 13.35 11.50 17.10
N GLY A 3 13.25 10.52 17.99
CA GLY A 3 13.92 9.24 17.87
C GLY A 3 13.55 8.57 16.54
N ALA A 4 14.55 8.03 15.84
CA ALA A 4 14.32 7.22 14.66
C ALA A 4 13.44 6.03 15.06
N ALA A 5 12.17 6.06 14.68
CA ALA A 5 11.29 4.93 14.87
C ALA A 5 11.93 3.70 14.21
N LYS A 6 12.14 2.63 14.98
CA LYS A 6 12.62 1.35 14.47
C LYS A 6 11.68 0.94 13.34
N ALA A 7 12.20 0.76 12.12
CA ALA A 7 11.38 0.44 10.97
C ALA A 7 10.51 -0.78 11.30
N ALA A 8 9.19 -0.66 11.15
CA ALA A 8 8.26 -1.75 11.43
C ALA A 8 8.67 -2.99 10.63
N LYS A 9 8.73 -4.16 11.27
CA LYS A 9 9.02 -5.43 10.59
C LYS A 9 8.04 -5.61 9.43
N VAL A 10 8.56 -5.67 8.21
CA VAL A 10 7.73 -5.94 7.04
C VAL A 10 7.71 -7.45 6.81
N VAL A 11 6.52 -8.03 6.82
CA VAL A 11 6.32 -9.46 6.54
C VAL A 11 5.49 -9.64 5.28
N GLU A 12 5.91 -10.56 4.44
CA GLU A 12 5.16 -11.04 3.29
C GLU A 12 4.58 -12.42 3.61
N VAL A 13 3.30 -12.60 3.30
CA VAL A 13 2.60 -13.87 3.41
C VAL A 13 2.71 -14.57 2.07
N VAL A 14 3.39 -15.71 2.03
CA VAL A 14 3.67 -16.47 0.80
C VAL A 14 2.99 -17.84 0.89
N PRO A 15 2.31 -18.33 -0.16
CA PRO A 15 1.80 -19.70 -0.18
C PRO A 15 2.94 -20.70 0.02
N ASP A 16 2.72 -21.70 0.88
CA ASP A 16 3.74 -22.70 1.17
C ASP A 16 3.70 -23.92 0.23
N GLY A 17 2.78 -23.90 -0.74
CA GLY A 17 2.56 -25.00 -1.70
C GLY A 17 1.76 -26.19 -1.16
N ARG A 18 1.36 -26.16 0.13
CA ARG A 18 0.60 -27.23 0.81
C ARG A 18 -0.77 -26.75 1.30
N GLY A 19 -1.25 -25.65 0.76
CA GLY A 19 -2.49 -24.99 1.18
C GLY A 19 -2.34 -24.10 2.42
N GLY A 20 -1.12 -23.93 2.94
CA GLY A 20 -0.79 -23.03 4.03
C GLY A 20 -0.09 -21.75 3.56
N PHE A 21 0.24 -20.90 4.53
CA PHE A 21 1.00 -19.68 4.29
C PHE A 21 2.13 -19.53 5.29
N ILE A 22 3.28 -19.05 4.82
CA ILE A 22 4.42 -18.69 5.66
C ILE A 22 4.61 -17.18 5.72
N ARG A 23 5.12 -16.67 6.84
CA ARG A 23 5.53 -15.27 6.98
C ARG A 23 7.03 -15.17 6.73
N ARG A 24 7.40 -14.50 5.63
CA ARG A 24 8.79 -14.16 5.32
C ARG A 24 9.07 -12.73 5.77
N GLU A 25 10.05 -12.54 6.65
CA GLU A 25 10.54 -11.20 7.00
C GLU A 25 11.26 -10.63 5.78
N LEU A 26 10.90 -9.40 5.41
CA LEU A 26 11.49 -8.66 4.32
C LEU A 26 12.30 -7.50 4.86
N ASP A 27 13.38 -7.16 4.17
CA ASP A 27 14.09 -5.90 4.37
C ASP A 27 13.14 -4.71 4.14
N PRO A 28 12.84 -3.92 5.18
CA PRO A 28 11.94 -2.77 5.07
C PRO A 28 12.39 -1.75 4.01
N ALA A 29 13.70 -1.55 3.85
CA ALA A 29 14.26 -0.61 2.87
C ALA A 29 14.03 -1.10 1.44
N ARG A 30 14.20 -2.41 1.20
CA ARG A 30 13.93 -3.03 -0.10
C ARG A 30 12.45 -2.97 -0.46
N VAL A 31 11.57 -3.20 0.51
CA VAL A 31 10.12 -3.06 0.29
C VAL A 31 9.77 -1.61 0.01
N GLN A 32 10.31 -0.66 0.77
CA GLN A 32 10.16 0.77 0.51
C GLN A 32 10.57 1.15 -0.92
N ALA A 33 11.74 0.71 -1.36
CA ALA A 33 12.23 0.97 -2.72
C ALA A 33 11.34 0.33 -3.81
N GLN A 34 10.71 -0.81 -3.53
CA GLN A 34 9.81 -1.49 -4.46
C GLN A 34 8.47 -0.75 -4.62
N PHE A 35 8.03 -0.04 -3.59
CA PHE A 35 6.92 0.91 -3.67
C PHE A 35 7.46 2.29 -4.02
N LYS A 36 8.06 2.42 -5.20
CA LYS A 36 8.42 3.71 -5.77
C LYS A 36 7.20 4.64 -5.73
N GLU A 37 7.44 5.88 -5.33
CA GLU A 37 6.47 6.92 -4.97
C GLU A 37 5.35 7.11 -6.03
N GLU A 38 5.69 6.88 -7.30
CA GLU A 38 4.80 6.94 -8.47
C GLU A 38 3.72 5.84 -8.49
N TRP A 39 3.90 4.74 -7.77
CA TRP A 39 3.00 3.58 -7.85
C TRP A 39 1.63 3.90 -7.27
N VAL A 40 1.55 4.55 -6.10
CA VAL A 40 0.25 4.87 -5.47
C VAL A 40 -0.54 5.83 -6.34
N ALA A 41 0.12 6.86 -6.88
CA ALA A 41 -0.50 7.80 -7.82
C ALA A 41 -1.00 7.08 -9.09
N SER A 42 -0.23 6.11 -9.61
CA SER A 42 -0.65 5.31 -10.77
C SER A 42 -1.87 4.44 -10.49
N VAL A 43 -1.97 3.83 -9.30
CA VAL A 43 -3.13 3.04 -8.89
C VAL A 43 -4.36 3.93 -8.77
N ARG A 44 -4.24 5.09 -8.13
CA ARG A 44 -5.33 6.08 -8.06
C ARG A 44 -5.78 6.54 -9.45
N ALA A 45 -4.83 6.83 -10.34
CA ALA A 45 -5.12 7.26 -11.70
C ALA A 45 -5.87 6.18 -12.50
N LYS A 46 -5.50 4.89 -12.33
CA LYS A 46 -6.24 3.76 -12.93
C LYS A 46 -7.68 3.65 -12.46
N LEU A 47 -7.98 4.10 -11.25
CA LEU A 47 -9.35 4.17 -10.72
C LEU A 47 -10.11 5.42 -11.21
N GLY A 48 -9.44 6.38 -11.88
CA GLY A 48 -10.06 7.64 -12.30
C GLY A 48 -10.42 8.58 -11.15
N LEU A 49 -9.74 8.46 -10.00
CA LEU A 49 -10.10 9.19 -8.78
C LEU A 49 -9.18 10.38 -8.49
N SER A 50 -9.76 11.45 -7.94
CA SER A 50 -9.00 12.50 -7.26
C SER A 50 -8.39 11.98 -5.95
N GLN A 51 -7.39 12.68 -5.39
CA GLN A 51 -6.81 12.31 -4.10
C GLN A 51 -7.86 12.24 -2.99
N ASP A 52 -8.84 13.15 -2.99
CA ASP A 52 -9.92 13.17 -1.99
C ASP A 52 -10.84 11.94 -2.14
N LYS A 53 -11.29 11.64 -3.36
CA LYS A 53 -12.15 10.46 -3.60
C LYS A 53 -11.42 9.15 -3.28
N PHE A 54 -10.13 9.09 -3.59
CA PHE A 54 -9.30 7.94 -3.27
C PHE A 54 -9.09 7.77 -1.76
N ALA A 55 -8.90 8.88 -1.04
CA ALA A 55 -8.81 8.87 0.41
C ALA A 55 -10.11 8.37 1.05
N THR A 56 -11.27 8.83 0.56
CA THR A 56 -12.59 8.34 0.98
C THR A 56 -12.73 6.84 0.73
N LEU A 57 -12.40 6.37 -0.49
CA LEU A 57 -12.44 4.96 -0.86
C LEU A 57 -11.63 4.08 0.11
N LEU A 58 -10.46 4.56 0.54
CA LEU A 58 -9.55 3.82 1.42
C LEU A 58 -9.84 4.04 2.91
N GLY A 59 -10.77 4.91 3.28
CA GLY A 59 -11.06 5.25 4.68
C GLY A 59 -9.91 5.94 5.40
N ILE A 60 -9.10 6.74 4.69
CA ILE A 60 -7.94 7.45 5.25
C ILE A 60 -7.98 8.95 4.90
N SER A 61 -7.09 9.74 5.48
CA SER A 61 -7.01 11.16 5.17
C SER A 61 -6.37 11.43 3.79
N LYS A 62 -6.80 12.51 3.10
CA LYS A 62 -6.12 13.01 1.90
C LYS A 62 -4.62 13.24 2.14
N ARG A 63 -4.27 13.73 3.32
CA ARG A 63 -2.88 13.94 3.72
C ARG A 63 -2.07 12.64 3.70
N THR A 64 -2.64 11.53 4.16
CA THR A 64 -2.00 10.21 4.11
C THR A 64 -1.74 9.79 2.66
N VAL A 65 -2.71 9.98 1.76
CA VAL A 65 -2.53 9.73 0.32
C VAL A 65 -1.40 10.58 -0.25
N GLN A 66 -1.33 11.87 0.09
CA GLN A 66 -0.27 12.76 -0.37
C GLN A 66 1.12 12.36 0.15
N GLU A 67 1.22 11.95 1.42
CA GLU A 67 2.48 11.47 1.98
C GLU A 67 2.95 10.17 1.30
N TRP A 68 2.02 9.29 0.89
CA TRP A 68 2.35 8.10 0.10
C TRP A 68 2.78 8.44 -1.33
N GLU A 69 2.03 9.29 -2.03
CA GLU A 69 2.33 9.69 -3.42
C GLU A 69 3.62 10.51 -3.55
N GLN A 70 4.08 11.11 -2.45
CA GLN A 70 5.33 11.89 -2.39
C GLN A 70 6.44 11.15 -1.64
N GLY A 71 6.26 9.85 -1.37
CA GLY A 71 7.27 9.00 -0.73
C GLY A 71 7.65 9.33 0.71
N ARG A 72 6.99 10.29 1.34
CA ARG A 72 7.28 10.70 2.74
C ARG A 72 6.85 9.66 3.76
N SER A 73 5.89 8.80 3.41
CA SER A 73 5.51 7.66 4.22
C SER A 73 5.12 6.48 3.35
N VAL A 74 5.03 5.30 3.97
CA VAL A 74 4.84 4.03 3.27
C VAL A 74 3.50 3.45 3.68
N PRO A 75 2.69 2.96 2.73
CA PRO A 75 1.45 2.27 3.08
C PRO A 75 1.76 1.04 3.94
N SER A 76 0.87 0.74 4.89
CA SER A 76 0.96 -0.45 5.75
C SER A 76 0.93 -1.75 4.92
N GLY A 77 1.25 -2.88 5.54
CA GLY A 77 1.13 -4.19 4.88
C GLY A 77 -0.24 -4.42 4.25
N ALA A 78 -1.32 -4.20 5.01
CA ALA A 78 -2.69 -4.30 4.53
C ALA A 78 -3.02 -3.28 3.42
N ALA A 79 -2.61 -2.02 3.58
CA ALA A 79 -2.84 -1.00 2.55
C ALA A 79 -2.14 -1.37 1.22
N ARG A 80 -0.92 -1.91 1.26
CA ARG A 80 -0.23 -2.40 0.06
C ARG A 80 -0.95 -3.56 -0.62
N VAL A 81 -1.56 -4.46 0.15
CA VAL A 81 -2.38 -5.54 -0.41
C VAL A 81 -3.59 -4.95 -1.12
N LEU A 82 -4.32 -4.03 -0.48
CA LEU A 82 -5.47 -3.37 -1.10
C LEU A 82 -5.09 -2.59 -2.36
N LEU A 83 -3.98 -1.84 -2.33
CA LEU A 83 -3.46 -1.13 -3.50
C LEU A 83 -3.08 -2.09 -4.65
N ARG A 84 -2.54 -3.29 -4.35
CA ARG A 84 -2.29 -4.32 -5.37
C ARG A 84 -3.59 -4.89 -5.95
N ILE A 85 -4.60 -5.09 -5.12
CA ILE A 85 -5.94 -5.51 -5.57
C ILE A 85 -6.51 -4.44 -6.49
N ALA A 86 -6.52 -3.17 -6.08
CA ALA A 86 -6.97 -2.04 -6.89
C ALA A 86 -6.20 -1.94 -8.22
N ALA A 87 -4.89 -2.20 -8.22
CA ALA A 87 -4.07 -2.18 -9.43
C ALA A 87 -4.41 -3.30 -10.43
N LYS A 88 -4.82 -4.48 -9.93
CA LYS A 88 -5.12 -5.69 -10.73
C LYS A 88 -6.60 -5.78 -11.13
N ASN A 89 -7.49 -5.41 -10.22
CA ASN A 89 -8.93 -5.45 -10.39
C ASN A 89 -9.57 -4.17 -9.81
N PRO A 90 -9.49 -3.04 -10.55
CA PRO A 90 -10.12 -1.78 -10.20
C PRO A 90 -11.59 -1.90 -9.78
N LYS A 91 -12.35 -2.69 -10.53
CA LYS A 91 -13.80 -2.84 -10.37
C LYS A 91 -14.15 -3.43 -9.00
N ALA A 92 -13.45 -4.47 -8.57
CA ALA A 92 -13.70 -5.12 -7.28
C ALA A 92 -13.52 -4.17 -6.08
N VAL A 93 -12.62 -3.18 -6.18
CA VAL A 93 -12.43 -2.20 -5.09
C VAL A 93 -13.52 -1.13 -5.12
N LEU A 94 -13.94 -0.70 -6.31
CA LEU A 94 -15.01 0.29 -6.46
C LEU A 94 -16.39 -0.25 -6.06
N GLU A 95 -16.62 -1.56 -6.18
CA GLU A 95 -17.87 -2.23 -5.77
C GLU A 95 -17.93 -2.55 -4.27
N ALA A 96 -16.80 -2.44 -3.54
CA ALA A 96 -16.71 -2.80 -2.13
C ALA A 96 -17.12 -1.68 -1.17
N VAL A 97 -17.45 -0.49 -1.68
CA VAL A 97 -17.79 0.71 -0.92
C VAL A 97 -19.14 1.29 -1.30
#